data_AF-A0A924WDV1-F1
#
_entry.id   AF-A0A924WDV1-F1
#
_cell.length_a   1.000
_cell.length_b   1.000
_cell.length_c   1.000
_cell.angle_alpha   90.00
_cell.angle_beta   90.00
_cell.angle_gamma   90.00
#
_symmetry.space_group_name_H-M   'P 1'
#
loop_
_entity.id
_entity.type
_entity.pdbx_description
1 polymer ?
#
loop_
_entity_poly.entity_id
_entity_poly.type
_entity_poly.pdbx_seq_one_letter_code
_entity_poly.pdbx_strand_id
1 'polypeptide(L)'
;MDTVAFERRVAALRQCLEAERDRVAGDMLDYPTPVPACDVDFNALIDERIRLADALARLDALRAAVLDNTPMASVWNHHPHGPGASAQGMI
;
A
#
# COMPACT_ATOMS: atom_id res chain seq x y z
N MET A 1 14.42 -3.16 11.12
CA MET A 1 13.04 -3.61 10.85
C MET A 1 13.13 -4.81 9.92
N ASP A 2 12.49 -5.93 10.24
CA ASP A 2 12.52 -7.11 9.37
C ASP A 2 11.51 -6.91 8.22
N THR A 3 12.03 -6.44 7.08
CA THR A 3 11.26 -6.15 5.87
C THR A 3 10.57 -7.40 5.32
N VAL A 4 11.17 -8.58 5.48
CA VAL A 4 10.58 -9.84 4.97
C VAL A 4 9.37 -10.24 5.82
N ALA A 5 9.48 -10.16 7.15
CA ALA A 5 8.35 -10.42 8.04
C ALA A 5 7.22 -9.39 7.87
N PHE A 6 7.55 -8.13 7.61
CA PHE A 6 6.58 -7.08 7.30
C PHE A 6 5.83 -7.38 5.99
N GLU A 7 6.54 -7.63 4.90
CA GLU A 7 5.92 -7.92 3.59
C GLU A 7 5.02 -9.17 3.65
N ARG A 8 5.41 -10.22 4.39
CA ARG A 8 4.54 -11.40 4.58
C ARG A 8 3.25 -11.05 5.31
N ARG A 9 3.30 -10.21 6.34
CA ARG A 9 2.11 -9.78 7.09
C ARG A 9 1.20 -8.93 6.22
N VAL A 10 1.77 -8.00 5.44
CA VAL A 10 1.01 -7.18 4.49
C VAL A 10 0.35 -8.05 3.42
N ALA A 11 1.08 -9.01 2.84
CA ALA A 11 0.54 -9.94 1.86
C ALA A 11 -0.60 -10.80 2.43
N ALA A 12 -0.45 -11.31 3.65
CA ALA A 12 -1.50 -12.09 4.31
C ALA A 12 -2.75 -11.24 4.59
N LEU A 13 -2.58 -10.01 5.08
CA LEU A 13 -3.70 -9.09 5.32
C LEU A 13 -4.40 -8.73 4.01
N ARG A 14 -3.64 -8.47 2.94
CA ARG A 14 -4.18 -8.20 1.61
C ARG A 14 -5.01 -9.38 1.10
N GLN A 15 -4.50 -10.61 1.21
CA GLN A 15 -5.24 -11.81 0.82
C GLN A 15 -6.56 -11.95 1.58
N CYS A 16 -6.58 -11.68 2.89
CA CYS A 16 -7.82 -11.71 3.66
C CYS A 16 -8.85 -10.68 3.16
N LEU A 17 -8.41 -9.44 2.90
CA LEU A 17 -9.28 -8.38 2.40
C LEU A 17 -9.80 -8.66 0.98
N GLU A 18 -8.96 -9.24 0.12
CA GLU A 18 -9.35 -9.63 -1.24
C GLU A 18 -10.35 -10.80 -1.22
N ALA A 19 -10.11 -11.81 -0.38
CA ALA A 19 -11.05 -12.92 -0.21
C ALA A 19 -12.43 -12.45 0.27
N GLU A 20 -12.46 -11.50 1.22
CA GLU A 20 -13.71 -10.93 1.70
C GLU A 20 -14.42 -10.09 0.64
N ARG A 21 -13.67 -9.32 -0.15
CA ARG A 21 -14.23 -8.56 -1.28
C ARG A 21 -14.86 -9.49 -2.32
N ASP A 22 -14.20 -10.60 -2.62
CA ASP A 22 -14.69 -11.58 -3.58
C ASP A 22 -15.93 -12.30 -3.03
N ARG A 23 -15.99 -12.57 -1.71
CA ARG A 23 -17.20 -13.07 -1.04
C ARG A 23 -18.39 -12.11 -1.19
N VAL A 24 -18.19 -10.83 -0.87
CA VAL A 24 -19.24 -9.80 -1.00
C VAL A 24 -19.68 -9.64 -2.46
N ALA A 25 -18.75 -9.70 -3.42
CA ALA A 25 -19.09 -9.65 -4.84
C ALA A 25 -19.95 -10.86 -5.26
N GLY A 26 -19.67 -12.05 -4.73
CA GLY A 26 -20.51 -13.23 -4.89
C GLY A 26 -21.92 -13.01 -4.32
N ASP A 27 -22.01 -12.56 -3.07
CA ASP A 27 -23.29 -12.28 -2.41
C ASP A 27 -24.14 -11.27 -3.20
N MET A 28 -23.53 -10.23 -3.77
CA MET A 28 -24.22 -9.23 -4.59
C MET A 28 -24.72 -9.78 -5.93
N LEU A 29 -23.99 -10.73 -6.53
CA LEU A 29 -24.38 -11.36 -7.80
C LEU A 29 -25.52 -12.36 -7.61
N ASP A 30 -25.52 -13.09 -6.49
CA ASP A 30 -26.57 -14.05 -6.14
C ASP A 30 -27.79 -13.38 -5.49
N TYR A 31 -27.72 -12.06 -5.23
CA TYR A 31 -28.79 -11.31 -4.60
C TYR A 31 -30.01 -11.16 -5.54
N PRO A 32 -31.25 -11.46 -5.08
CA PRO A 32 -32.45 -11.24 -5.88
C PRO A 32 -32.64 -9.75 -6.22
N THR A 33 -33.29 -9.40 -7.33
CA THR A 33 -33.39 -8.01 -7.82
C THR A 33 -33.74 -7.02 -6.69
N PRO A 34 -32.80 -6.15 -6.27
CA PRO A 34 -33.00 -5.32 -5.09
C PRO A 34 -33.94 -4.15 -5.39
N VAL A 35 -34.73 -3.74 -4.40
CA VAL A 35 -35.47 -2.47 -4.46
C VAL A 35 -34.55 -1.36 -3.97
N PRO A 36 -34.16 -0.40 -4.82
CA PRO A 36 -33.21 0.65 -4.44
C PRO A 36 -33.65 1.39 -3.17
N ALA A 37 -32.71 1.62 -2.25
CA ALA A 37 -32.90 2.34 -0.98
C ALA A 37 -33.88 1.71 0.04
N CYS A 38 -34.62 0.67 -0.31
CA CYS A 38 -35.46 -0.08 0.62
C CYS A 38 -34.83 -1.41 1.03
N ASP A 39 -33.90 -1.92 0.24
CA ASP A 39 -33.22 -3.18 0.49
C ASP A 39 -32.03 -2.99 1.43
N VAL A 40 -32.28 -3.11 2.74
CA VAL A 40 -31.28 -2.91 3.79
C VAL A 40 -30.11 -3.88 3.65
N ASP A 41 -30.40 -5.12 3.27
CA ASP A 41 -29.37 -6.17 3.15
C ASP A 41 -28.48 -5.91 1.94
N PHE A 42 -29.06 -5.54 0.78
CA PHE A 42 -28.26 -5.17 -0.39
C PHE A 42 -27.46 -3.88 -0.17
N ASN A 43 -28.03 -2.89 0.52
CA ASN A 43 -27.31 -1.67 0.87
C ASN A 43 -26.12 -1.97 1.81
N ALA A 44 -26.27 -2.91 2.75
CA ALA A 44 -25.17 -3.33 3.60
C ALA A 44 -24.03 -3.99 2.80
N LEU A 45 -24.33 -4.76 1.75
CA LEU A 45 -23.33 -5.31 0.83
C LEU A 45 -22.58 -4.21 0.07
N ILE A 46 -23.27 -3.14 -0.38
CA ILE A 46 -22.64 -1.98 -1.01
C ILE A 46 -21.67 -1.30 -0.03
N ASP A 47 -22.13 -1.02 1.18
CA ASP A 47 -21.31 -0.37 2.21
C ASP A 47 -20.08 -1.22 2.58
N GLU A 48 -20.24 -2.54 2.68
CA GLU A 48 -19.14 -3.47 2.93
C GLU A 48 -18.13 -3.45 1.78
N ARG A 49 -18.60 -3.49 0.52
CA ARG A 49 -17.73 -3.39 -0.66
C ARG A 49 -16.92 -2.10 -0.66
N ILE A 50 -17.53 -0.96 -0.31
CA ILE A 50 -16.84 0.34 -0.20
C ILE A 50 -15.78 0.27 0.89
N ARG A 51 -16.12 -0.23 2.07
CA ARG A 51 -15.19 -0.36 3.21
C ARG A 51 -13.99 -1.25 2.88
N LEU A 52 -14.19 -2.35 2.15
CA LEU A 52 -13.11 -3.24 1.71
C LEU A 52 -12.19 -2.57 0.67
N ALA A 53 -12.76 -1.82 -0.28
CA ALA A 53 -11.98 -1.06 -1.25
C ALA A 53 -11.09 -0.01 -0.56
N ASP A 54 -11.64 0.74 0.39
CA ASP A 54 -10.90 1.73 1.18
C ASP A 54 -9.81 1.08 2.04
N ALA A 55 -10.10 -0.06 2.66
CA ALA A 55 -9.13 -0.80 3.46
C ALA A 55 -7.93 -1.28 2.63
N LEU A 56 -8.18 -1.80 1.43
CA LEU A 56 -7.13 -2.21 0.48
C LEU A 56 -6.29 -1.01 0.03
N ALA A 57 -6.93 0.10 -0.35
CA ALA A 57 -6.23 1.31 -0.74
C ALA A 57 -5.35 1.86 0.40
N ARG A 58 -5.87 1.84 1.64
CA ARG A 58 -5.12 2.27 2.82
C ARG A 58 -3.95 1.34 3.14
N LEU A 59 -4.12 0.03 2.98
CA LEU A 59 -3.03 -0.93 3.15
C LEU A 59 -1.90 -0.68 2.15
N ASP A 60 -2.24 -0.43 0.88
CA ASP A 60 -1.26 -0.10 -0.16
C ASP A 60 -0.54 1.21 0.14
N ALA A 61 -1.26 2.24 0.57
CA ALA A 61 -0.66 3.51 0.97
C ALA A 61 0.28 3.38 2.17
N LEU A 62 -0.09 2.59 3.19
CA LEU A 62 0.75 2.33 4.36
C LEU A 62 1.99 1.53 3.98
N ARG A 63 1.86 0.53 3.11
CA ARG A 63 2.99 -0.24 2.59
C ARG A 63 3.96 0.67 1.84
N ALA A 64 3.46 1.51 0.93
CA ALA A 64 4.28 2.48 0.20
C ALA A 64 5.00 3.43 1.17
N ALA A 65 4.28 4.03 2.12
CA ALA A 65 4.87 4.92 3.12
C ALA A 65 5.98 4.25 3.94
N VAL A 66 5.86 2.96 4.29
CA VAL A 66 6.90 2.23 5.02
C VAL A 66 8.13 1.96 4.16
N LEU A 67 7.93 1.63 2.88
CA LEU A 67 9.03 1.37 1.94
C LEU A 67 9.74 2.66 1.53
N ASP A 68 8.99 3.75 1.31
CA ASP A 68 9.49 5.07 0.90
C ASP A 68 10.18 5.80 2.06
N ASN A 69 9.81 5.54 3.32
CA ASN A 69 10.50 6.04 4.51
C ASN A 69 11.82 5.31 4.84
N THR A 70 12.37 4.52 3.91
CA THR A 70 13.76 4.06 4.01
C THR A 70 14.66 5.30 3.93
N PRO A 71 15.44 5.64 4.98
CA PRO A 71 16.16 6.91 5.00
C PRO A 71 17.11 7.00 3.81
N MET A 72 16.96 8.08 3.02
CA MET A 72 17.93 8.57 2.02
C MET A 72 19.35 8.80 2.58
N ALA A 73 19.59 8.54 3.86
CA ALA A 73 20.90 8.56 4.50
C ALA A 73 21.91 7.56 3.89
N SER A 74 21.46 6.61 3.05
CA SER A 74 22.34 5.67 2.35
C SER A 74 22.81 6.17 0.98
N VAL A 75 22.25 7.26 0.44
CA VAL A 75 22.59 7.79 -0.89
C VAL A 75 23.77 8.77 -0.86
N TRP A 76 24.17 9.27 0.31
CA TRP A 76 25.23 10.29 0.44
C TRP A 76 26.59 9.76 0.92
N ASN A 77 26.90 8.48 0.69
CA ASN A 77 28.22 7.94 1.00
C ASN A 77 28.99 7.52 -0.28
N HIS A 78 29.12 8.45 -1.22
CA HIS A 78 30.22 8.45 -2.18
C HIS A 78 30.95 9.79 -2.12
N HIS A 79 31.89 9.87 -1.19
CA HIS A 79 33.00 10.81 -1.25
C HIS A 79 34.09 10.18 -2.14
N PRO A 80 34.34 10.62 -3.37
CA PRO A 80 35.65 10.41 -3.97
C PRO A 80 36.58 11.50 -3.46
N HIS A 81 37.48 11.11 -2.55
CA HIS A 81 38.74 11.82 -2.34
C HIS A 81 39.42 12.06 -3.69
N GLY A 82 39.94 13.28 -3.89
CA GLY A 82 40.67 13.70 -5.09
C GLY A 82 41.94 12.88 -5.38
N PRO A 83 42.60 13.15 -6.51
CA PRO A 83 43.77 14.03 -6.39
C PRO A 83 43.93 14.99 -7.58
N GLY A 84 44.28 16.24 -7.28
CA GLY A 84 44.54 17.26 -8.30
C GLY A 84 45.33 18.42 -7.71
N ALA A 85 46.61 18.16 -7.42
CA ALA A 85 47.60 19.20 -7.22
C ALA A 85 47.76 20.06 -8.49
N SER A 86 47.91 21.38 -8.31
CA SER A 86 48.56 22.39 -9.18
C SER A 86 47.88 23.74 -8.93
N ALA A 87 48.52 24.89 -8.69
CA ALA A 87 49.88 25.26 -8.37
C ALA A 87 49.81 26.69 -7.82
N GLN A 88 50.73 27.05 -6.93
CA GLN A 88 51.03 28.44 -6.56
C GLN A 88 51.69 29.18 -7.74
N GLY A 89 51.46 30.49 -7.85
CA GLY A 89 52.21 31.42 -8.71
C GLY A 89 51.45 32.74 -8.82
N MET A 90 51.70 33.73 -7.95
CA MET A 90 52.64 34.84 -8.20
C MET A 90 52.50 35.43 -9.61
N ILE A 91 51.83 36.58 -9.74
CA ILE A 91 52.39 37.93 -9.98
C ILE A 91 51.27 38.94 -9.71
#